data_AF-A0A453ECT9-F1
#
_entry.id   AF-A0A453ECT9-F1
#
_cell.length_a   1.000
_cell.length_b   1.000
_cell.length_c   1.000
_cell.angle_alpha   90.00
_cell.angle_beta   90.00
_cell.angle_gamma   90.00
#
_symmetry.space_group_name_H-M   'P 1'
#
loop_
_entity.id
_entity.type
_entity.pdbx_description
1 polymer ?
#
loop_
_entity_poly.entity_id
_entity_poly.type
_entity_poly.pdbx_seq_one_letter_code
_entity_poly.pdbx_strand_id
1 'polypeptide(L)' 'ADFGAAGGAGGRMPTWRERENNKRRERRRRAIAAKIFSGLRAHGGYKLPKHCDNNEVLKALCNEAGWVVEPDGTTYRK' A
#
# COMPACT_ATOMS: atom_id res chain seq x y z
N ALA A 1 -31.55 19.21 -7.33
CA ALA A 1 -30.37 19.16 -6.46
C ALA A 1 -29.47 18.05 -6.97
N ASP A 2 -28.37 18.40 -7.64
CA ASP A 2 -27.40 17.44 -8.17
C ASP A 2 -26.18 17.45 -7.24
N PHE A 3 -25.85 16.30 -6.66
CA PHE A 3 -24.74 16.15 -5.72
C PHE A 3 -23.45 15.89 -6.51
N GLY A 4 -22.45 16.72 -6.26
CA GLY A 4 -21.16 16.68 -6.95
C GLY A 4 -20.21 15.56 -6.50
N ALA A 5 -19.08 15.49 -7.20
CA ALA A 5 -17.73 15.55 -6.62
C ALA A 5 -16.67 15.43 -7.74
N ALA A 6 -15.77 16.40 -7.75
CA ALA A 6 -14.61 16.49 -8.62
C ALA A 6 -13.54 15.43 -8.27
N GLY A 7 -12.75 15.02 -9.27
CA GLY A 7 -11.58 14.18 -9.05
C GLY A 7 -10.74 13.87 -10.31
N GLY A 8 -10.01 14.87 -10.82
CA GLY A 8 -8.70 14.68 -11.48
C GLY A 8 -8.67 14.27 -12.96
N ALA A 9 -8.12 15.19 -13.78
CA ALA A 9 -7.73 15.08 -15.20
C ALA A 9 -8.89 14.96 -16.22
N GLY A 10 -8.98 15.95 -17.12
CA GLY A 10 -9.92 16.00 -18.25
C GLY A 10 -9.65 14.91 -19.29
N GLY A 11 -9.94 13.66 -18.94
CA GLY A 11 -9.77 12.49 -19.79
C GLY A 11 -11.08 11.71 -19.90
N ARG A 12 -11.30 11.11 -21.09
CA ARG A 12 -12.47 10.30 -21.41
C ARG A 12 -12.84 9.32 -20.30
N MET A 13 -14.15 9.14 -20.07
CA MET A 13 -14.64 8.14 -19.13
C MET A 13 -14.10 6.75 -19.50
N PRO A 14 -13.45 6.03 -18.57
CA PRO A 14 -12.91 4.71 -18.86
C PRO A 14 -14.04 3.77 -19.25
N THR A 15 -13.82 3.01 -20.31
CA THR A 15 -14.71 1.93 -20.75
C THR A 15 -14.85 0.87 -19.67
N TRP A 16 -15.92 0.08 -19.72
CA TRP A 16 -16.10 -1.09 -18.85
C TRP A 16 -14.84 -1.99 -18.84
N ARG A 17 -14.18 -2.15 -20.01
CA ARG A 17 -13.03 -3.06 -20.18
C ARG A 17 -11.79 -2.52 -19.50
N GLU A 18 -11.57 -1.21 -19.62
CA GLU A 18 -10.48 -0.53 -18.92
C GLU A 18 -10.69 -0.57 -17.41
N ARG A 19 -11.92 -0.39 -16.91
CA ARG A 19 -12.22 -0.51 -15.47
C ARG A 19 -11.94 -1.92 -14.96
N GLU A 20 -12.37 -2.95 -15.69
CA GLU A 20 -12.13 -4.33 -15.28
C GLU A 20 -10.64 -4.70 -15.32
N ASN A 21 -9.92 -4.26 -16.36
CA ASN A 21 -8.48 -4.41 -16.44
C ASN A 21 -7.76 -3.73 -15.27
N ASN A 22 -8.18 -2.51 -14.88
CA ASN A 22 -7.64 -1.82 -13.72
C ASN A 22 -7.92 -2.57 -12.42
N LYS A 23 -9.14 -3.10 -12.23
CA LYS A 23 -9.47 -3.96 -11.08
C LYS A 23 -8.59 -5.21 -11.03
N ARG A 24 -8.36 -5.88 -12.16
CA ARG A 24 -7.51 -7.07 -12.23
C ARG A 24 -6.05 -6.73 -11.92
N ARG A 25 -5.53 -5.63 -12.49
CA ARG A 25 -4.18 -5.12 -12.20
C ARG A 25 -4.02 -4.80 -10.72
N GLU A 26 -5.01 -4.16 -10.13
CA GLU A 26 -4.99 -3.80 -8.72
C GLU A 26 -5.01 -5.03 -7.81
N ARG A 27 -5.85 -6.03 -8.12
CA ARG A 27 -5.83 -7.32 -7.40
C ARG A 27 -4.48 -8.01 -7.51
N ARG A 28 -3.88 -8.05 -8.71
CA ARG A 28 -2.55 -8.64 -8.92
C ARG A 28 -1.48 -7.89 -8.13
N ARG A 29 -1.51 -6.56 -8.15
CA ARG A 29 -0.60 -5.70 -7.37
C ARG A 29 -0.70 -5.99 -5.88
N ARG A 30 -1.92 -6.04 -5.34
CA ARG A 30 -2.18 -6.35 -3.92
C ARG A 30 -1.74 -7.77 -3.55
N ALA A 31 -1.99 -8.75 -4.40
CA ALA A 31 -1.57 -10.13 -4.16
C ALA A 31 -0.04 -10.27 -4.10
N ILE A 32 0.69 -9.55 -4.96
CA ILE A 32 2.16 -9.54 -4.93
C ILE A 32 2.66 -8.88 -3.63
N ALA A 33 2.12 -7.70 -3.27
CA ALA A 33 2.50 -7.03 -2.03
C ALA A 33 2.24 -7.92 -0.79
N ALA A 34 1.11 -8.61 -0.74
CA ALA A 34 0.79 -9.55 0.33
C ALA A 34 1.82 -10.70 0.43
N LYS A 35 2.26 -11.26 -0.71
CA LYS A 35 3.32 -12.28 -0.73
C LYS A 35 4.65 -11.75 -0.19
N ILE A 36 5.02 -10.53 -0.58
CA ILE A 36 6.25 -9.89 -0.09
C ILE A 36 6.19 -9.67 1.43
N PHE A 37 5.11 -9.05 1.93
CA PHE A 37 4.96 -8.82 3.37
C PHE A 37 4.89 -10.11 4.17
N SER A 38 4.26 -11.16 3.64
CA SER A 38 4.27 -12.49 4.27
C SER A 38 5.69 -13.05 4.38
N GLY A 39 6.52 -12.93 3.34
CA GLY A 39 7.91 -13.37 3.35
C GLY A 39 8.76 -12.58 4.34
N LEU A 40 8.62 -11.25 4.35
CA LEU A 40 9.31 -10.37 5.29
C LEU A 40 8.91 -10.66 6.74
N ARG A 41 7.64 -10.98 7.01
CA ARG A 41 7.19 -11.36 8.35
C ARG A 41 7.80 -12.69 8.81
N ALA A 42 7.91 -13.66 7.91
CA ALA A 42 8.44 -14.99 8.24
C ALA A 42 9.97 -15.02 8.37
N HIS A 43 10.67 -14.24 7.56
CA HIS A 43 12.13 -14.36 7.39
C HIS A 43 12.92 -13.08 7.63
N GLY A 44 12.28 -11.93 7.79
CA GLY A 44 12.96 -10.63 7.92
C GLY A 44 13.56 -10.34 9.29
N GLY A 45 13.44 -11.26 10.27
CA GLY A 45 14.04 -11.10 11.60
C GLY A 45 13.49 -9.92 12.42
N TYR A 46 12.40 -9.30 11.97
CA TYR A 46 11.78 -8.16 12.64
C TYR A 46 11.20 -8.59 13.99
N LYS A 47 11.40 -7.76 15.03
CA LYS A 47 10.73 -7.91 16.33
C LYS A 47 9.28 -7.41 16.23
N LEU A 48 8.45 -8.16 15.52
CA LEU A 48 7.05 -7.82 15.29
C LEU A 48 6.15 -8.41 16.40
N PRO A 49 5.06 -7.71 16.78
CA PRO A 49 4.03 -8.26 17.64
C PRO A 49 3.43 -9.56 17.09
N LYS A 50 2.88 -10.41 17.98
CA LYS A 50 2.24 -11.68 17.61
C LYS A 50 1.11 -11.53 16.58
N HIS A 51 0.44 -10.38 16.59
CA HIS A 51 -0.64 -10.03 15.67
C HIS A 51 -0.28 -8.85 14.76
N CYS A 52 0.89 -8.91 14.10
CA CYS A 52 1.31 -7.80 13.25
C CYS A 52 0.53 -7.71 11.92
N ASP A 53 0.20 -6.50 11.53
CA ASP A 53 -0.42 -6.17 10.25
C ASP A 53 0.66 -5.86 9.18
N ASN A 54 0.26 -5.41 7.99
CA ASN A 54 1.23 -5.04 6.93
C ASN A 54 1.93 -3.70 7.21
N ASN A 55 1.28 -2.79 7.95
CA ASN A 55 1.83 -1.48 8.24
C ASN A 55 2.94 -1.58 9.29
N GLU A 56 2.82 -2.47 10.26
CA GLU A 56 3.88 -2.77 11.23
C GLU A 56 5.13 -3.34 10.55
N VAL A 57 4.96 -4.25 9.59
CA VAL A 57 6.07 -4.76 8.75
C VAL A 57 6.71 -3.61 7.96
N LEU A 58 5.90 -2.73 7.37
CA LEU A 58 6.40 -1.59 6.61
C LEU A 58 7.19 -0.61 7.49
N LYS A 59 6.69 -0.30 8.69
CA LYS A 59 7.39 0.56 9.66
C LYS A 59 8.73 -0.05 10.08
N ALA A 60 8.76 -1.36 10.36
CA ALA A 60 9.99 -2.06 10.71
C ALA A 60 11.03 -2.00 9.57
N LEU A 61 10.57 -2.21 8.33
CA LEU A 61 11.42 -2.10 7.13
C LEU A 61 11.94 -0.67 6.92
N CYS A 62 11.11 0.35 7.09
CA CYS A 62 11.53 1.75 7.00
C CYS A 62 12.61 2.09 8.03
N ASN A 63 12.42 1.66 9.28
CA ASN A 63 13.41 1.86 10.35
C ASN A 63 14.74 1.17 10.03
N GLU A 64 14.72 -0.06 9.51
CA GLU A 64 15.92 -0.78 9.05
C GLU A 64 16.64 -0.05 7.92
N ALA A 65 15.88 0.53 6.99
CA ALA A 65 16.40 1.32 5.87
C ALA A 65 16.86 2.74 6.25
N GLY A 66 16.84 3.11 7.54
CA GLY A 66 17.25 4.44 8.02
C GLY A 66 16.22 5.55 7.83
N TRP A 67 14.96 5.19 7.59
CA TRP A 67 13.83 6.12 7.54
C TRP A 67 13.11 6.15 8.88
N VAL A 68 12.67 7.33 9.28
CA VAL A 68 11.79 7.55 10.43
C VAL A 68 10.35 7.63 9.93
N VAL A 69 9.45 6.89 10.57
CA VAL A 69 8.01 6.90 10.28
C VAL A 69 7.26 7.39 11.50
N GLU A 70 6.57 8.52 11.37
CA GLU A 70 5.76 9.12 12.43
C GLU A 70 4.38 8.44 12.56
N PRO A 71 3.68 8.63 13.69
CA PRO A 71 2.35 8.04 13.90
C PRO A 71 1.27 8.54 12.91
N ASP A 72 1.44 9.75 12.37
CA ASP A 72 0.58 10.36 11.36
C ASP A 72 0.82 9.82 9.94
N GLY A 73 1.88 9.00 9.75
CA GLY A 73 2.29 8.43 8.47
C GLY A 73 3.34 9.25 7.73
N THR A 74 3.81 10.36 8.29
CA THR A 74 4.90 11.16 7.72
C THR A 74 6.21 10.36 7.78
N THR A 75 6.96 10.33 6.67
CA THR A 75 8.24 9.61 6.59
C THR A 75 9.37 10.52 6.14
N TYR A 76 10.48 10.53 6.85
CA TYR A 76 11.69 11.27 6.49
C TYR A 76 12.94 10.44 6.74
N ARG A 77 14.04 10.80 6.09
CA ARG A 77 15.33 10.12 6.25
C ARG A 77 16.11 10.78 7.37
N LYS A 78 16.71 9.98 8.25
CA LYS A 78 17.61 10.47 9.30
C LYS A 78 18.94 10.94 8.72
#